data_AF-A0A9E3DF34-F1
#
_entry.id   AF-A0A9E3DF34-F1
#
_cell.length_a   1.000
_cell.length_b   1.000
_cell.length_c   1.000
_cell.angle_alpha   90.00
_cell.angle_beta   90.00
_cell.angle_gamma   90.00
#
_symmetry.space_group_name_H-M   'P 1'
#
loop_
_entity.id
_entity.type
_entity.pdbx_description
1 polymer ?
#
loop_
_entity_poly.entity_id
_entity_poly.type
_entity_poly.pdbx_seq_one_letter_code
_entity_poly.pdbx_strand_id
1 'polypeptide(L)'
;EALMDAVSAAAGVRAEFPEAPEDTMAAHLVDPHIGKEGFLDVFGRPLRETSCECERRTDFSLPQALNLVNGKTISDAVADPKGRVAKLVLSGQDDGAIVDELYLAALSRHPSAQESARGVAYLAAGPRTGRAQDLLWALLNSKGFLYVY
;
A
#
# COMPACT_ATOMS: atom_id res chain seq x y z
N GLU A 1 -1.64 7.04 -10.07
CA GLU A 1 -0.75 7.75 -9.12
C GLU A 1 -1.23 7.66 -7.67
N ALA A 2 -2.47 8.07 -7.35
CA ALA A 2 -2.98 8.10 -5.98
C ALA A 2 -2.92 6.77 -5.20
N LEU A 3 -3.13 5.61 -5.85
CA LEU A 3 -3.00 4.31 -5.19
C LEU A 3 -1.56 4.02 -4.71
N MET A 4 -0.54 4.43 -5.47
CA MET A 4 0.86 4.28 -5.08
C MET A 4 1.18 5.13 -3.85
N ASP A 5 0.67 6.36 -3.83
CA ASP A 5 0.85 7.26 -2.69
C ASP A 5 0.11 6.76 -1.44
N ALA A 6 -1.08 6.17 -1.60
CA ALA A 6 -1.82 5.54 -0.53
C ALA A 6 -1.07 4.33 0.06
N VAL A 7 -0.54 3.44 -0.80
CA VAL A 7 0.30 2.31 -0.36
C VAL A 7 1.53 2.82 0.39
N SER A 8 2.20 3.84 -0.15
CA SER A 8 3.37 4.46 0.48
C SER A 8 3.04 5.04 1.86
N ALA A 9 1.91 5.73 2.00
CA ALA A 9 1.45 6.31 3.26
C ALA A 9 1.08 5.24 4.31
N ALA A 10 0.38 4.19 3.88
CA ALA A 10 -0.03 3.08 4.74
C ALA A 10 1.20 2.28 5.22
N ALA A 11 2.09 1.91 4.29
CA ALA A 11 3.34 1.21 4.60
C ALA A 11 4.36 2.09 5.34
N GLY A 12 4.25 3.42 5.24
CA GLY A 12 5.20 4.36 5.84
C GLY A 12 6.58 4.34 5.16
N VAL A 13 6.60 4.01 3.86
CA VAL A 13 7.79 3.88 3.02
C VAL A 13 7.51 4.62 1.71
N ARG A 14 8.48 5.34 1.17
CA ARG A 14 8.36 5.98 -0.14
C ARG A 14 8.87 5.04 -1.23
N ALA A 15 8.16 4.97 -2.34
CA ALA A 15 8.66 4.32 -3.53
C ALA A 15 9.87 5.08 -4.07
N GLU A 16 10.93 4.37 -4.42
CA GLU A 16 12.12 4.96 -5.02
C GLU A 16 11.91 5.14 -6.54
N PHE A 17 12.15 6.36 -7.01
CA PHE A 17 12.11 6.70 -8.42
C PHE A 17 13.51 7.18 -8.83
N PRO A 18 14.29 6.41 -9.59
CA PRO A 18 15.70 6.71 -9.87
C PRO A 18 15.96 8.09 -10.49
N GLU A 19 15.00 8.61 -11.24
CA GLU A 19 15.09 9.87 -11.97
C GLU A 19 14.41 11.04 -11.25
N ALA A 20 13.88 10.82 -10.04
CA ALA A 20 13.29 11.86 -9.20
C ALA A 20 14.07 12.00 -7.88
N PRO A 21 13.95 13.15 -7.19
CA PRO A 21 14.50 13.29 -5.84
C PRO A 21 14.02 12.19 -4.89
N GLU A 22 14.83 11.86 -3.90
CA GLU A 22 14.42 10.95 -2.82
C GLU A 22 13.12 11.46 -2.17
N ASP A 23 12.27 10.52 -1.71
CA ASP A 23 10.97 10.78 -1.10
C ASP A 23 9.91 11.49 -1.99
N THR A 24 10.11 11.52 -3.31
CA THR A 24 9.11 12.07 -4.25
C THR A 24 7.82 11.25 -4.24
N MET A 25 6.67 11.92 -4.06
CA MET A 25 5.35 11.30 -4.21
C MET A 25 5.06 10.99 -5.68
N ALA A 26 4.35 9.91 -5.96
CA ALA A 26 3.95 9.55 -7.31
C ALA A 26 3.13 10.67 -7.99
N ALA A 27 2.27 11.35 -7.24
CA ALA A 27 1.49 12.50 -7.71
C ALA A 27 2.34 13.75 -8.03
N HIS A 28 3.59 13.84 -7.56
CA HIS A 28 4.47 14.99 -7.80
C HIS A 28 5.44 14.78 -8.98
N LEU A 29 5.40 13.61 -9.62
CA LEU A 29 6.26 13.31 -10.75
C LEU A 29 5.83 14.13 -11.98
N VAL A 30 6.72 15.03 -12.40
CA VAL A 30 6.48 15.95 -13.52
C VAL A 30 6.63 15.25 -14.87
N ASP A 31 7.57 14.32 -14.99
CA ASP A 31 7.79 13.55 -16.22
C ASP A 31 7.04 12.19 -16.16
N PRO A 32 6.14 11.90 -17.12
CA PRO A 32 5.42 10.64 -17.18
C PRO A 32 6.32 9.41 -17.44
N HIS A 33 7.56 9.59 -17.90
CA HIS A 33 8.50 8.48 -18.16
C HIS A 33 9.21 7.98 -16.90
N ILE A 34 9.18 8.73 -15.79
CA ILE A 34 9.82 8.30 -14.55
C ILE A 34 9.00 7.18 -13.92
N GLY A 35 9.59 5.98 -13.76
CA GLY A 35 8.88 4.80 -13.23
C GLY A 35 8.07 4.03 -14.27
N LYS A 36 8.43 4.20 -15.56
CA LYS A 36 7.88 3.46 -16.71
C LYS A 36 8.04 1.95 -16.54
N GLU A 37 7.11 1.20 -17.13
CA GLU A 37 6.94 -0.27 -17.04
C GLU A 37 6.64 -0.79 -15.63
N GLY A 38 6.43 0.11 -14.67
CA GLY A 38 6.14 -0.20 -13.28
C GLY A 38 4.67 -0.08 -12.91
N PHE A 39 4.42 -0.01 -11.61
CA PHE A 39 3.09 0.09 -11.02
C PHE A 39 2.28 1.31 -11.50
N LEU A 40 2.94 2.42 -11.84
CA LEU A 40 2.26 3.64 -12.26
C LEU A 40 1.57 3.50 -13.63
N ASP A 41 2.18 2.75 -14.55
CA ASP A 41 1.59 2.46 -15.87
C ASP A 41 0.40 1.50 -15.75
N VAL A 42 0.44 0.61 -14.76
CA VAL A 42 -0.65 -0.33 -14.48
C VAL A 42 -1.82 0.35 -13.76
N PHE A 43 -1.59 1.31 -12.84
CA PHE A 43 -2.62 1.81 -11.91
C PHE A 43 -2.98 3.29 -11.95
N GLY A 44 -2.39 4.08 -12.84
CA GLY A 44 -2.97 5.41 -13.01
C GLY A 44 -2.05 6.45 -13.61
N ARG A 45 -1.41 6.12 -14.72
CA ARG A 45 -0.90 7.12 -15.65
C ARG A 45 -1.60 6.98 -16.99
N PRO A 46 -2.37 8.00 -17.43
CA PRO A 46 -2.64 8.16 -18.84
C PRO A 46 -1.32 8.53 -19.54
N LEU A 47 -1.22 8.21 -20.83
CA LEU A 47 -0.04 8.53 -21.65
C LEU A 47 0.14 10.06 -21.82
N ARG A 48 -0.89 10.86 -21.52
CA ARG A 48 -0.91 12.33 -21.64
C ARG A 48 -0.62 12.78 -23.08
N GLU A 49 -0.93 11.93 -24.06
CA GLU A 49 -0.76 12.24 -25.49
C GLU A 49 -1.87 13.15 -26.00
N THR A 50 -3.06 13.07 -25.40
CA THR A 50 -4.20 13.93 -25.70
C THR A 50 -4.84 14.49 -24.43
N SER A 51 -5.54 15.62 -24.56
CA SER A 51 -6.29 16.26 -23.46
C SER A 51 -7.66 15.61 -23.20
N CYS A 52 -7.97 14.50 -23.84
CA CYS A 52 -9.23 13.78 -23.65
C CYS A 52 -9.21 13.07 -22.29
N GLU A 53 -10.24 13.27 -21.47
CA GLU A 53 -10.52 12.40 -20.30
C GLU A 53 -10.63 10.91 -20.68
N CYS A 54 -10.82 10.64 -21.97
CA CYS A 54 -10.96 9.33 -22.60
C CYS A 54 -9.72 8.42 -22.46
N GLU A 55 -8.53 8.97 -22.21
CA GLU A 55 -7.32 8.19 -21.91
C GLU A 55 -7.31 7.64 -20.48
N ARG A 56 -8.16 8.18 -19.60
CA ARG A 56 -8.27 7.78 -18.20
C ARG A 56 -9.19 6.57 -18.10
N ARG A 57 -8.57 5.39 -18.03
CA ARG A 57 -9.29 4.13 -17.80
C ARG A 57 -9.68 3.99 -16.33
N THR A 58 -10.98 3.85 -16.09
CA THR A 58 -11.57 3.56 -14.77
C THR A 58 -11.87 2.08 -14.57
N ASP A 59 -11.69 1.25 -15.60
CA ASP A 59 -11.90 -0.19 -15.54
C ASP A 59 -10.73 -0.90 -14.84
N PHE A 60 -11.08 -1.72 -13.84
CA PHE A 60 -10.15 -2.58 -13.15
C PHE A 60 -9.98 -3.89 -13.91
N SER A 61 -8.78 -4.13 -14.43
CA SER A 61 -8.42 -5.26 -15.28
C SER A 61 -7.82 -6.42 -14.47
N LEU A 62 -7.87 -7.64 -15.02
CA LEU A 62 -7.24 -8.81 -14.40
C LEU A 62 -5.72 -8.64 -14.17
N PRO A 63 -4.93 -8.05 -15.10
CA PRO A 63 -3.51 -7.77 -14.86
C PRO A 63 -3.27 -6.81 -13.69
N GLN A 64 -4.13 -5.80 -13.51
CA GLN A 64 -4.12 -4.94 -12.33
C GLN A 64 -4.37 -5.78 -11.07
N ALA A 65 -5.45 -6.57 -11.02
CA ALA A 65 -5.73 -7.44 -9.87
C ALA A 65 -4.54 -8.32 -9.47
N LEU A 66 -3.89 -8.95 -10.45
CA LEU A 66 -2.72 -9.80 -10.22
C LEU A 66 -1.50 -9.02 -9.72
N ASN A 67 -1.30 -7.80 -10.19
CA ASN A 67 -0.21 -6.95 -9.75
C ASN A 67 -0.42 -6.46 -8.30
N LEU A 68 -1.64 -6.28 -7.82
CA LEU A 68 -1.86 -5.94 -6.40
C LEU A 68 -1.52 -7.09 -5.46
N VAL A 69 -1.90 -8.31 -5.86
CA VAL A 69 -1.68 -9.51 -5.04
C VAL A 69 -0.22 -9.95 -5.08
N ASN A 70 0.39 -9.97 -6.26
CA ASN A 70 1.71 -10.57 -6.49
C ASN A 70 2.80 -9.55 -6.82
N GLY A 71 2.45 -8.27 -6.96
CA GLY A 71 3.37 -7.24 -7.40
C GLY A 71 4.39 -6.87 -6.33
N LYS A 72 5.59 -6.59 -6.80
CA LYS A 72 6.73 -6.20 -5.98
C LYS A 72 6.49 -4.91 -5.18
N THR A 73 5.68 -3.98 -5.72
CA THR A 73 5.38 -2.71 -5.07
C THR A 73 4.78 -2.86 -3.67
N ILE A 74 3.68 -3.62 -3.54
CA ILE A 74 3.03 -3.80 -2.23
C ILE A 74 3.89 -4.72 -1.35
N SER A 75 4.43 -5.79 -1.93
CA SER A 75 5.24 -6.75 -1.17
C SER A 75 6.48 -6.10 -0.56
N ASP A 76 7.21 -5.27 -1.31
CA ASP A 76 8.40 -4.58 -0.82
C ASP A 76 8.04 -3.50 0.19
N ALA A 77 7.00 -2.70 -0.08
CA ALA A 77 6.58 -1.63 0.83
C ALA A 77 6.20 -2.17 2.21
N VAL A 78 5.48 -3.30 2.25
CA VAL A 78 5.10 -3.96 3.49
C VAL A 78 6.31 -4.61 4.19
N ALA A 79 7.27 -5.15 3.42
CA ALA A 79 8.45 -5.84 3.94
C ALA A 79 9.61 -4.90 4.34
N ASP A 80 9.52 -3.60 4.04
CA ASP A 80 10.61 -2.66 4.20
C ASP A 80 11.06 -2.52 5.68
N PRO A 81 12.38 -2.59 5.96
CA PRO A 81 12.91 -2.49 7.32
C PRO A 81 12.74 -1.10 7.97
N LYS A 82 12.53 -0.06 7.17
CA LYS A 82 12.20 1.31 7.62
C LYS A 82 10.69 1.57 7.62
N GLY A 83 9.88 0.59 7.20
CA GLY A 83 8.44 0.69 7.12
C GLY A 83 7.73 0.69 8.47
N ARG A 84 6.43 0.97 8.42
CA ARG A 84 5.54 1.07 9.58
C ARG A 84 5.53 -0.21 10.39
N VAL A 85 5.42 -1.37 9.73
CA VAL A 85 5.41 -2.67 10.43
C VAL A 85 6.70 -2.88 11.22
N ALA A 86 7.86 -2.64 10.61
CA ALA A 86 9.14 -2.76 11.29
C ALA A 86 9.22 -1.82 12.50
N LYS A 87 8.82 -0.55 12.36
CA LYS A 87 8.78 0.43 13.45
C LYS A 87 7.87 0.01 14.60
N LEU A 88 6.67 -0.50 14.31
CA LEU A 88 5.69 -0.94 15.32
C LEU A 88 6.13 -2.20 16.08
N VAL A 89 6.80 -3.13 15.39
CA VAL A 89 7.32 -4.33 16.04
C VAL A 89 8.54 -3.98 16.91
N LEU A 90 9.42 -3.11 16.42
CA LEU A 90 10.62 -2.67 17.15
C LEU A 90 10.30 -1.76 18.35
N SER A 91 9.20 -1.00 18.31
CA SER A 91 8.76 -0.16 19.43
C SER A 91 8.25 -0.97 20.62
N GLY A 92 7.99 -2.28 20.45
CA GLY A 92 7.53 -3.16 21.52
C GLY A 92 6.07 -2.94 21.95
N GLN A 93 5.24 -2.31 21.10
CA GLN A 93 3.81 -2.14 21.34
C GLN A 93 3.09 -3.49 21.49
N ASP A 94 1.90 -3.52 22.09
CA ASP A 94 1.08 -4.73 22.20
C ASP A 94 0.39 -5.09 20.88
N ASP A 95 -0.07 -6.34 20.73
CA ASP A 95 -0.69 -6.80 19.48
C ASP A 95 -1.96 -6.03 19.13
N GLY A 96 -2.73 -5.59 20.14
CA GLY A 96 -3.92 -4.78 19.92
C GLY A 96 -3.57 -3.42 19.32
N ALA A 97 -2.57 -2.74 19.89
CA ALA A 97 -2.08 -1.46 19.36
C ALA A 97 -1.50 -1.60 17.94
N ILE A 98 -0.80 -2.70 17.64
CA ILE A 98 -0.32 -2.95 16.27
C ILE A 98 -1.50 -3.11 15.31
N VAL A 99 -2.51 -3.90 15.66
CA VAL A 99 -3.71 -4.07 14.82
C VAL A 99 -4.41 -2.72 14.60
N ASP A 100 -4.64 -1.96 15.66
CA ASP A 100 -5.30 -0.66 15.58
C ASP A 100 -4.55 0.30 14.65
N GLU A 101 -3.23 0.40 14.78
CA GLU A 101 -2.42 1.29 13.95
C GLU A 101 -2.40 0.86 12.48
N LEU A 102 -2.35 -0.45 12.19
CA LEU A 102 -2.38 -0.95 10.82
C LEU A 102 -3.74 -0.70 10.15
N TYR A 103 -4.84 -0.83 10.90
CA TYR A 103 -6.18 -0.49 10.42
C TYR A 103 -6.35 1.01 10.18
N LEU A 104 -5.82 1.86 11.07
CA LEU A 104 -5.82 3.30 10.87
C LEU A 104 -4.99 3.70 9.65
N ALA A 105 -3.79 3.12 9.49
CA ALA A 105 -2.90 3.43 8.38
C ALA A 105 -3.46 3.01 7.02
N ALA A 106 -4.13 1.86 6.94
CA ALA A 106 -4.69 1.36 5.69
C ALA A 106 -6.11 1.91 5.42
N LEU A 107 -7.02 1.81 6.40
CA LEU A 107 -8.44 2.07 6.18
C LEU A 107 -8.94 3.38 6.82
N SER A 108 -8.06 4.17 7.43
CA SER A 108 -8.40 5.43 8.11
C SER A 108 -9.52 5.27 9.16
N ARG A 109 -9.63 4.09 9.78
CA ARG A 109 -10.59 3.79 10.85
C ARG A 109 -10.02 2.78 11.83
N HIS A 110 -10.58 2.74 13.04
CA HIS A 110 -10.31 1.66 13.98
C HIS A 110 -10.94 0.35 13.51
N PRO A 111 -10.35 -0.81 13.86
CA PRO A 111 -10.98 -2.10 13.65
C PRO A 111 -12.23 -2.23 14.51
N SER A 112 -13.23 -2.95 14.01
CA SER A 112 -14.35 -3.39 14.83
C SER A 112 -13.87 -4.40 15.88
N ALA A 113 -14.68 -4.64 16.93
CA ALA A 113 -14.33 -5.61 17.96
C ALA A 113 -14.03 -7.03 17.42
N GLN A 114 -14.74 -7.44 16.36
CA GLN A 114 -14.49 -8.73 15.71
C GLN A 114 -13.20 -8.74 14.89
N GLU A 115 -12.89 -7.65 14.18
CA GLU A 115 -11.64 -7.48 13.43
C GLU A 115 -10.43 -7.44 14.36
N SER A 116 -10.51 -6.68 15.46
CA SER A 116 -9.46 -6.58 16.47
C SER A 116 -9.17 -7.94 17.09
N ALA A 117 -10.21 -8.66 17.55
CA ALA A 117 -10.04 -10.00 18.12
C ALA A 117 -9.38 -10.99 17.13
N ARG A 118 -9.77 -10.95 15.86
CA ARG A 118 -9.17 -11.80 14.81
C ARG A 118 -7.72 -11.41 14.51
N GLY A 119 -7.43 -10.10 14.42
CA GLY A 119 -6.10 -9.58 14.18
C GLY A 119 -5.14 -9.99 15.28
N VAL A 120 -5.51 -9.75 16.54
CA VAL A 120 -4.68 -10.11 17.71
C VAL A 120 -4.44 -11.63 17.75
N ALA A 121 -5.48 -12.44 17.55
CA ALA A 121 -5.32 -13.89 17.49
C ALA A 121 -4.40 -14.35 16.35
N TYR A 122 -4.45 -13.68 15.20
CA TYR A 122 -3.60 -13.98 14.05
C TYR A 122 -2.12 -13.62 14.31
N LEU A 123 -1.85 -12.45 14.91
CA LEU A 123 -0.52 -12.03 15.31
C LEU A 123 0.11 -12.97 16.34
N ALA A 124 -0.68 -13.44 17.31
CA ALA A 124 -0.21 -14.37 18.34
C ALA A 124 0.12 -15.78 17.82
N ALA A 125 -0.36 -16.15 16.63
CA ALA A 125 -0.22 -17.49 16.06
C ALA A 125 1.08 -17.70 15.25
N GLY A 126 2.09 -16.83 15.39
CA GLY A 126 3.37 -17.02 14.70
C GLY A 126 4.36 -15.87 14.85
N PRO A 127 5.37 -15.79 13.96
CA PRO A 127 6.35 -14.72 13.98
C PRO A 127 5.69 -13.36 13.77
N ARG A 128 5.78 -12.51 14.79
CA ARG A 128 5.07 -11.23 14.88
C ARG A 128 5.26 -10.33 13.66
N THR A 129 6.51 -10.16 13.22
CA THR A 129 6.83 -9.31 12.05
C THR A 129 6.15 -9.83 10.78
N GLY A 130 6.29 -11.12 10.47
CA GLY A 130 5.70 -11.71 9.28
C GLY A 130 4.17 -11.63 9.29
N ARG A 131 3.55 -11.90 10.44
CA ARG A 131 2.09 -11.79 10.60
C ARG A 131 1.59 -10.35 10.47
N ALA A 132 2.32 -9.37 11.00
CA ALA A 132 1.98 -7.96 10.86
C ALA A 132 2.12 -7.49 9.41
N GLN A 133 3.15 -7.97 8.69
CA GLN A 133 3.32 -7.76 7.26
C GLN A 133 2.15 -8.35 6.48
N ASP A 134 1.81 -9.61 6.71
CA ASP A 134 0.67 -10.28 6.07
C ASP A 134 -0.65 -9.55 6.33
N LEU A 135 -0.87 -9.06 7.56
CA LEU A 135 -2.06 -8.29 7.91
C LEU A 135 -2.13 -6.98 7.12
N LEU A 136 -1.03 -6.22 7.06
CA LEU A 136 -1.00 -4.98 6.27
C LEU A 136 -1.21 -5.27 4.77
N TRP A 137 -0.57 -6.31 4.24
CA TRP A 137 -0.78 -6.75 2.85
C TRP A 137 -2.25 -7.09 2.57
N ALA A 138 -2.90 -7.80 3.48
CA ALA A 138 -4.31 -8.16 3.36
C ALA A 138 -5.23 -6.93 3.42
N LEU A 139 -4.91 -5.94 4.25
CA LEU A 139 -5.65 -4.67 4.33
C LEU A 139 -5.50 -3.86 3.05
N LEU A 140 -4.30 -3.75 2.49
CA LEU A 140 -4.02 -3.05 1.22
C LEU A 140 -4.71 -3.71 0.02
N ASN A 141 -4.90 -5.03 0.05
CA ASN A 141 -5.64 -5.77 -0.96
C ASN A 141 -7.15 -5.88 -0.67
N SER A 142 -7.62 -5.30 0.42
CA SER A 142 -9.03 -5.34 0.77
C SER A 142 -9.86 -4.40 -0.11
N LYS A 143 -11.15 -4.72 -0.27
CA LYS A 143 -12.09 -3.82 -0.97
C LYS A 143 -12.19 -2.44 -0.29
N GLY A 144 -12.02 -2.41 1.04
CA GLY A 144 -12.01 -1.18 1.81
C GLY A 144 -10.89 -0.24 1.39
N PHE A 145 -9.71 -0.78 1.08
CA PHE A 145 -8.59 0.04 0.61
C PHE A 145 -8.70 0.42 -0.87
N LEU A 146 -9.13 -0.53 -1.71
CA LEU A 146 -9.12 -0.34 -3.16
C LEU A 146 -10.28 0.50 -3.71
N TYR A 147 -11.44 0.50 -3.04
CA TYR A 147 -12.68 1.09 -3.58
C TYR A 147 -13.33 2.13 -2.70
N VAL A 148 -12.90 2.29 -1.44
CA VAL A 148 -13.39 3.37 -0.58
C VAL A 148 -12.39 4.52 -0.66
N TYR A 149 -12.65 5.41 -1.62
CA TYR A 149 -12.12 6.78 -1.65
C TYR A 149 -13.01 7.70 -0.84
#